data_AF-A0A7S1WSH1-F1
#
_entry.id   AF-A0A7S1WSH1-F1
#
_cell.length_a   1.000
_cell.length_b   1.000
_cell.length_c   1.000
_cell.angle_alpha   90.00
_cell.angle_beta   90.00
_cell.angle_gamma   90.00
#
_symmetry.space_group_name_H-M   'P 1'
#
loop_
_entity.id
_entity.type
_entity.pdbx_description
1 polymer ?
#
loop_
_entity_poly.entity_id
_entity_poly.type
_entity_poly.pdbx_seq_one_letter_code
_entity_poly.pdbx_strand_id
1 'polypeptide(L)'
;GMFGLFGSGANAANLSSRSASHSRSGGQPGPAYDFPRLQQLYDRLSRFKESDLEKSGGGDAVVETVRQITEALIWGEQNDAQFFDFFCEKSILADFVRVLALPKTPKKVKLQLLQTLQILVQNIRQKTSVYYLLSNNHVNRLITTPLDFSDEEVLAYYITLMKSLALRLDSETIKFFFVQRREATFPLYTEATKLFGHRDQMVRATVRTITLQVYSVDDEPMRQ
;
A
#
# COMPACT_ATOMS: atom_id res chain seq x y z
N GLY A 1 -10.60 11.75 13.48
CA GLY A 1 -10.15 11.01 14.68
C GLY A 1 -10.70 9.61 14.63
N MET A 2 -9.83 8.61 14.40
CA MET A 2 -10.09 7.20 14.69
C MET A 2 -8.74 6.48 14.72
N PHE A 3 -8.13 6.45 15.90
CA PHE A 3 -7.12 5.49 16.28
C PHE A 3 -7.78 4.54 17.27
N GLY A 4 -7.88 3.28 16.91
CA GLY A 4 -8.37 2.25 17.80
C GLY A 4 -8.23 0.91 17.10
N LEU A 5 -7.30 0.10 17.58
CA LEU A 5 -7.37 -1.37 17.71
C LEU A 5 -5.95 -1.95 17.83
N PHE A 6 -5.38 -1.82 19.03
CA PHE A 6 -4.52 -2.85 19.59
C PHE A 6 -5.24 -3.40 20.82
N GLY A 7 -5.43 -4.72 20.85
CA GLY A 7 -6.03 -5.45 21.97
C GLY A 7 -5.50 -6.88 21.97
N SER A 8 -4.66 -7.16 22.95
CA SER A 8 -4.00 -8.43 23.25
C SER A 8 -4.94 -9.39 23.99
N GLY A 9 -4.66 -10.70 23.98
CA GLY A 9 -5.17 -11.61 25.01
C GLY A 9 -5.50 -13.04 24.54
N ALA A 10 -4.66 -13.99 24.96
CA ALA A 10 -4.85 -15.43 24.82
C ALA A 10 -5.89 -15.98 25.83
N ASN A 11 -6.56 -17.09 25.49
CA ASN A 11 -6.73 -18.23 26.41
C ASN A 11 -7.28 -19.48 25.70
N ALA A 12 -6.70 -20.63 26.06
CA ALA A 12 -7.16 -21.96 25.71
C ALA A 12 -7.91 -22.58 26.91
N ALA A 13 -9.03 -23.27 26.67
CA ALA A 13 -9.35 -24.62 27.18
C ALA A 13 -10.86 -24.96 27.14
N ASN A 14 -11.12 -26.21 26.73
CA ASN A 14 -12.19 -27.15 27.11
C ASN A 14 -13.60 -27.16 26.45
N LEU A 15 -13.74 -28.13 25.53
CA LEU A 15 -14.70 -29.26 25.49
C LEU A 15 -16.09 -29.11 26.16
N SER A 16 -17.15 -29.20 25.36
CA SER A 16 -18.26 -30.16 25.59
C SER A 16 -19.13 -30.33 24.34
N SER A 17 -19.68 -31.53 24.19
CA SER A 17 -20.42 -32.05 23.04
C SER A 17 -21.93 -31.79 23.13
N ARG A 18 -22.58 -31.47 21.99
CA ARG A 18 -23.76 -32.16 21.43
C ARG A 18 -24.54 -31.31 20.41
N SER A 19 -24.77 -31.94 19.24
CA SER A 19 -25.96 -31.86 18.36
C SER A 19 -26.52 -30.50 17.94
N ALA A 20 -26.34 -30.14 16.67
CA ALA A 20 -27.44 -29.93 15.72
C ALA A 20 -26.87 -29.61 14.33
N SER A 21 -27.07 -30.54 13.40
CA SER A 21 -26.89 -30.31 11.96
C SER A 21 -27.90 -29.26 11.49
N HIS A 22 -27.44 -28.04 11.26
CA HIS A 22 -28.12 -27.05 10.43
C HIS A 22 -27.07 -26.39 9.53
N SER A 23 -26.89 -27.00 8.36
CA SER A 23 -26.28 -26.38 7.19
C SER A 23 -27.15 -25.23 6.72
N ARG A 24 -26.77 -24.00 7.06
CA ARG A 24 -27.12 -22.81 6.27
C ARG A 24 -25.85 -21.98 6.10
N SER A 25 -25.11 -22.36 5.06
CA SER A 25 -24.14 -21.53 4.37
C SER A 25 -24.85 -20.29 3.80
N GLY A 26 -25.02 -19.27 4.63
CA GLY A 26 -25.34 -17.91 4.20
C GLY A 26 -24.06 -17.15 3.89
N GLY A 27 -23.22 -17.68 3.01
CA GLY A 27 -22.16 -16.89 2.42
C GLY A 27 -22.81 -15.91 1.45
N GLN A 28 -22.84 -14.62 1.79
CA GLN A 28 -23.10 -13.60 0.79
C GLN A 28 -22.15 -13.87 -0.40
N PRO A 29 -22.64 -14.00 -1.64
CA PRO A 29 -21.73 -14.00 -2.77
C PRO A 29 -21.04 -12.64 -2.74
N GLY A 30 -19.74 -12.64 -2.45
CA GLY A 30 -18.92 -11.44 -2.57
C GLY A 30 -19.11 -10.86 -3.98
N PRO A 31 -18.92 -9.54 -4.17
CA PRO A 31 -19.06 -8.94 -5.49
C PRO A 31 -18.27 -9.77 -6.51
N ALA A 32 -18.95 -10.24 -7.55
CA ALA A 32 -18.29 -10.88 -8.68
C ALA A 32 -17.48 -9.78 -9.37
N TYR A 33 -16.19 -9.70 -9.07
CA TYR A 33 -15.31 -8.78 -9.77
C TYR A 33 -15.12 -9.31 -11.18
N ASP A 34 -15.55 -8.52 -12.15
CA ASP A 34 -15.49 -8.88 -13.55
C ASP A 34 -14.20 -8.35 -14.18
N PHE A 35 -13.44 -9.20 -14.86
CA PHE A 35 -12.15 -8.83 -15.43
C PHE A 35 -12.23 -7.71 -16.50
N PRO A 36 -13.21 -7.71 -17.43
CA PRO A 36 -13.48 -6.58 -18.33
C PRO A 36 -13.71 -5.27 -17.61
N ARG A 37 -14.29 -5.30 -16.39
CA ARG A 37 -14.47 -4.08 -15.60
C ARG A 37 -13.13 -3.52 -15.14
N LEU A 38 -12.19 -4.37 -14.71
CA LEU A 38 -10.82 -3.95 -14.38
C LEU A 38 -10.13 -3.30 -15.58
N GLN A 39 -10.30 -3.86 -16.79
CA GLN A 39 -9.75 -3.29 -18.02
C GLN A 39 -10.32 -1.89 -18.31
N GLN A 40 -11.63 -1.70 -18.19
CA GLN A 40 -12.27 -0.39 -18.35
C GLN A 40 -11.78 0.63 -17.32
N LEU A 41 -11.57 0.21 -16.07
CA LEU A 41 -11.05 1.07 -15.01
C LEU A 41 -9.61 1.50 -15.30
N TYR A 42 -8.78 0.58 -15.79
CA TYR A 42 -7.43 0.88 -16.24
C TYR A 42 -7.42 1.86 -17.42
N ASP A 43 -8.28 1.68 -18.43
CA ASP A 43 -8.37 2.61 -19.57
C ASP A 43 -8.72 4.03 -19.12
N ARG A 44 -9.56 4.17 -18.09
CA ARG A 44 -9.88 5.48 -17.48
C ARG A 44 -8.68 6.07 -16.76
N LEU A 45 -7.95 5.27 -15.99
CA LEU A 45 -6.77 5.70 -15.23
C LEU A 45 -5.58 6.07 -16.14
N SER A 46 -5.32 5.29 -17.17
CA SER A 46 -4.20 5.51 -18.10
C SER A 46 -4.38 6.76 -18.95
N ARG A 47 -5.62 7.10 -19.30
CA ARG A 47 -5.97 8.32 -20.05
C ARG A 47 -6.06 9.57 -19.16
N PHE A 48 -6.03 9.39 -17.85
CA PHE A 48 -6.19 10.47 -16.90
C PHE A 48 -5.04 11.48 -16.94
N LYS A 49 -5.39 12.76 -17.12
CA LYS A 49 -4.46 13.89 -17.17
C LYS A 49 -4.70 14.85 -16.01
N GLU A 50 -3.68 15.64 -15.69
CA GLU A 50 -3.78 16.67 -14.64
C GLU A 50 -4.93 17.67 -14.91
N SER A 51 -5.19 18.01 -16.18
CA SER A 51 -6.31 18.88 -16.59
C SER A 51 -7.70 18.32 -16.21
N ASP A 52 -7.83 17.01 -16.01
CA ASP A 52 -9.09 16.41 -15.60
C ASP A 52 -9.41 16.68 -14.12
N LEU A 53 -8.40 17.03 -13.30
CA LEU A 53 -8.60 17.43 -11.89
C LEU A 53 -9.26 18.80 -11.75
N GLU A 54 -9.13 19.65 -12.76
CA GLU A 54 -9.74 20.98 -12.80
C GLU A 54 -11.23 20.90 -13.13
N LYS A 55 -11.69 19.78 -13.70
CA LYS A 55 -13.11 19.55 -14.01
C LYS A 55 -13.87 19.21 -12.73
N SER A 56 -15.10 19.72 -12.63
CA SER A 56 -16.01 19.37 -11.53
C SER A 56 -16.20 17.84 -11.46
N GLY A 57 -15.95 17.26 -10.28
CA GLY A 57 -16.06 15.82 -10.04
C GLY A 57 -14.88 14.96 -10.54
N GLY A 58 -13.86 15.55 -11.18
CA GLY A 58 -12.70 14.81 -11.70
C GLY A 58 -11.94 14.06 -10.60
N GLY A 59 -11.70 14.71 -9.47
CA GLY A 59 -11.07 14.08 -8.31
C GLY A 59 -11.90 12.92 -7.71
N ASP A 60 -13.23 13.04 -7.68
CA ASP A 60 -14.11 11.97 -7.17
C ASP A 60 -14.10 10.76 -8.11
N ALA A 61 -14.10 10.99 -9.42
CA ALA A 61 -14.00 9.93 -10.40
C ALA A 61 -12.69 9.14 -10.29
N VAL A 62 -11.57 9.82 -9.98
CA VAL A 62 -10.28 9.16 -9.74
C VAL A 62 -10.29 8.35 -8.46
N VAL A 63 -10.78 8.94 -7.36
CA VAL A 63 -10.89 8.25 -6.07
C VAL A 63 -11.65 6.93 -6.25
N GLU A 64 -12.79 7.00 -6.93
CA GLU A 64 -13.65 5.84 -7.16
C GLU A 64 -13.01 4.81 -8.11
N THR A 65 -12.28 5.27 -9.12
CA THR A 65 -11.53 4.38 -10.03
C THR A 65 -10.43 3.64 -9.29
N VAL A 66 -9.64 4.35 -8.48
CA VAL A 66 -8.56 3.78 -7.66
C VAL A 66 -9.12 2.78 -6.65
N ARG A 67 -10.23 3.11 -5.98
CA ARG A 67 -10.92 2.21 -5.04
C ARG A 67 -11.35 0.91 -5.71
N GLN A 68 -12.08 0.99 -6.83
CA GLN A 68 -12.56 -0.19 -7.55
C GLN A 68 -11.41 -1.07 -8.08
N ILE A 69 -10.33 -0.46 -8.58
CA ILE A 69 -9.13 -1.21 -8.97
C ILE A 69 -8.55 -1.94 -7.75
N THR A 70 -8.37 -1.24 -6.63
CA THR A 70 -7.81 -1.85 -5.40
C THR A 70 -8.63 -3.05 -4.95
N GLU A 71 -9.95 -2.90 -4.91
CA GLU A 71 -10.87 -3.96 -4.51
C GLU A 71 -10.78 -5.20 -5.43
N ALA A 72 -10.73 -4.98 -6.74
CA ALA A 72 -10.53 -6.05 -7.71
C ALA A 72 -9.18 -6.75 -7.52
N LEU A 73 -8.11 -6.03 -7.18
CA LEU A 73 -6.79 -6.61 -6.93
C LEU A 73 -6.74 -7.42 -5.64
N ILE A 74 -7.36 -6.94 -4.56
CA ILE A 74 -7.41 -7.68 -3.30
C ILE A 74 -8.20 -8.98 -3.45
N TRP A 75 -9.31 -8.92 -4.20
CA TRP A 75 -10.05 -10.13 -4.53
C TRP A 75 -9.25 -11.07 -5.45
N GLY A 76 -8.64 -10.53 -6.50
CA GLY A 76 -7.84 -11.28 -7.46
C GLY A 76 -6.66 -12.03 -6.83
N GLU A 77 -5.94 -11.38 -5.91
CA GLU A 77 -4.81 -11.98 -5.17
C GLU A 77 -5.19 -13.31 -4.46
N GLN A 78 -6.45 -13.50 -4.10
CA GLN A 78 -6.94 -14.70 -3.41
C GLN A 78 -7.70 -15.67 -4.33
N ASN A 79 -8.26 -15.20 -5.44
CA ASN A 79 -9.25 -15.96 -6.22
C ASN A 79 -8.83 -16.17 -7.69
N ASP A 80 -8.12 -15.22 -8.29
CA ASP A 80 -7.77 -15.26 -9.71
C ASP A 80 -6.50 -14.44 -9.99
N ALA A 81 -5.40 -15.14 -10.27
CA ALA A 81 -4.09 -14.56 -10.55
C ALA A 81 -4.10 -13.61 -11.77
N GLN A 82 -5.03 -13.78 -12.71
CA GLN A 82 -5.13 -12.96 -13.92
C GLN A 82 -5.29 -11.47 -13.60
N PHE A 83 -5.93 -11.14 -12.48
CA PHE A 83 -6.10 -9.75 -12.03
C PHE A 83 -4.77 -9.11 -11.64
N PHE A 84 -3.92 -9.86 -10.94
CA PHE A 84 -2.60 -9.37 -10.53
C PHE A 84 -1.64 -9.36 -11.71
N ASP A 85 -1.70 -10.35 -12.60
CA ASP A 85 -0.91 -10.36 -13.84
C ASP A 85 -1.24 -9.13 -14.69
N PHE A 86 -2.52 -8.80 -14.86
CA PHE A 86 -2.94 -7.59 -15.57
C PHE A 86 -2.43 -6.30 -14.90
N PHE A 87 -2.48 -6.23 -13.57
CA PHE A 87 -1.92 -5.11 -12.81
C PHE A 87 -0.43 -4.91 -13.08
N CYS A 88 0.30 -6.04 -13.19
CA CYS A 88 1.70 -6.06 -13.50
C CYS A 88 1.94 -5.57 -14.93
N GLU A 89 1.37 -6.26 -15.92
CA GLU A 89 1.53 -5.96 -17.35
C GLU A 89 1.23 -4.51 -17.70
N LYS A 90 0.20 -3.93 -17.08
CA LYS A 90 -0.23 -2.56 -17.32
C LYS A 90 0.49 -1.51 -16.48
N SER A 91 1.38 -1.92 -15.57
CA SER A 91 2.12 -1.03 -14.67
C SER A 91 1.20 -0.10 -13.88
N ILE A 92 0.07 -0.60 -13.41
CA ILE A 92 -0.96 0.22 -12.72
C ILE A 92 -0.38 0.89 -11.45
N LEU A 93 0.57 0.23 -10.77
CA LEU A 93 1.30 0.83 -9.65
C LEU A 93 2.02 2.13 -10.07
N ALA A 94 2.62 2.15 -11.26
CA ALA A 94 3.29 3.33 -11.80
C ALA A 94 2.29 4.47 -12.02
N ASP A 95 1.09 4.16 -12.50
CA ASP A 95 0.02 5.14 -12.67
C ASP A 95 -0.47 5.71 -11.34
N PHE A 96 -0.63 4.88 -10.30
CA PHE A 96 -0.95 5.37 -8.95
C PHE A 96 0.09 6.35 -8.43
N VAL A 97 1.38 6.02 -8.57
CA VAL A 97 2.47 6.90 -8.14
C VAL A 97 2.52 8.17 -8.99
N ARG A 98 2.31 8.06 -10.30
CA ARG A 98 2.24 9.22 -11.22
C ARG A 98 1.14 10.19 -10.80
N VAL A 99 -0.08 9.70 -10.55
CA VAL A 99 -1.21 10.55 -10.15
C VAL A 99 -0.96 11.18 -8.78
N LEU A 100 -0.39 10.44 -7.82
CA LEU A 100 -0.04 10.99 -6.50
C LEU A 100 0.95 12.15 -6.61
N ALA A 101 1.92 12.05 -7.53
CA ALA A 101 2.98 13.02 -7.74
C ALA A 101 2.58 14.27 -8.55
N LEU A 102 1.37 14.31 -9.14
CA LEU A 102 0.94 15.51 -9.87
C LEU A 102 0.76 16.70 -8.91
N PRO A 103 1.29 17.90 -9.26
CA PRO A 103 1.22 19.09 -8.40
C PRO A 103 -0.21 19.45 -7.99
N LYS A 104 -1.17 19.37 -8.92
CA LYS A 104 -2.56 19.76 -8.70
C LYS A 104 -3.44 18.65 -8.12
N THR A 105 -2.87 17.52 -7.69
CA THR A 105 -3.66 16.42 -7.11
C THR A 105 -4.37 16.87 -5.82
N PRO A 106 -5.72 16.83 -5.79
CA PRO A 106 -6.48 17.19 -4.60
C PRO A 106 -6.13 16.29 -3.42
N LYS A 107 -6.17 16.85 -2.20
CA LYS A 107 -5.91 16.10 -0.96
C LYS A 107 -6.67 14.76 -0.90
N LYS A 108 -7.97 14.74 -1.20
CA LYS A 108 -8.79 13.52 -1.20
C LYS A 108 -8.24 12.41 -2.10
N VAL A 109 -7.69 12.76 -3.26
CA VAL A 109 -7.07 11.81 -4.18
C VAL A 109 -5.74 11.30 -3.61
N LYS A 110 -4.92 12.18 -3.02
CA LYS A 110 -3.67 11.78 -2.35
C LYS A 110 -3.93 10.80 -1.21
N LEU A 111 -4.91 11.10 -0.34
CA LEU A 111 -5.28 10.23 0.77
C LEU A 111 -5.78 8.87 0.27
N GLN A 112 -6.66 8.84 -0.74
CA GLN A 112 -7.12 7.60 -1.34
C GLN A 112 -5.95 6.76 -1.90
N LEU A 113 -5.02 7.38 -2.62
CA LEU A 113 -3.87 6.67 -3.19
C LEU A 113 -2.95 6.13 -2.11
N LEU A 114 -2.61 6.91 -1.08
CA LEU A 114 -1.78 6.46 0.04
C LEU A 114 -2.43 5.28 0.76
N GLN A 115 -3.74 5.35 1.02
CA GLN A 115 -4.50 4.27 1.64
C GLN A 115 -4.53 3.02 0.75
N THR A 116 -4.83 3.18 -0.54
CA THR A 116 -4.84 2.09 -1.51
C THR A 116 -3.49 1.38 -1.54
N LEU A 117 -2.38 2.13 -1.62
CA LEU A 117 -1.03 1.57 -1.68
C LEU A 117 -0.69 0.83 -0.39
N GLN A 118 -1.13 1.34 0.76
CA GLN A 118 -0.97 0.66 2.05
C GLN A 118 -1.74 -0.67 2.05
N ILE A 119 -3.01 -0.67 1.61
CA ILE A 119 -3.85 -1.88 1.54
C ILE A 119 -3.20 -2.93 0.64
N LEU A 120 -2.70 -2.55 -0.53
CA LEU A 120 -1.98 -3.44 -1.44
C LEU A 120 -0.77 -4.07 -0.74
N VAL A 121 0.10 -3.24 -0.14
CA VAL A 121 1.29 -3.72 0.58
C VAL A 121 0.92 -4.68 1.71
N GLN A 122 -0.20 -4.49 2.40
CA GLN A 122 -0.63 -5.35 3.52
C GLN A 122 -1.31 -6.65 3.08
N ASN A 123 -2.00 -6.66 1.94
CA ASN A 123 -2.86 -7.77 1.54
C ASN A 123 -2.25 -8.67 0.45
N ILE A 124 -1.29 -8.18 -0.32
CA ILE A 124 -0.55 -9.02 -1.27
C ILE A 124 0.36 -9.97 -0.46
N ARG A 125 0.25 -11.28 -0.71
CA ARG A 125 0.92 -12.33 0.07
C ARG A 125 1.71 -13.30 -0.79
N GLN A 126 1.32 -13.48 -2.05
CA GLN A 126 2.07 -14.37 -2.94
C GLN A 126 3.48 -13.81 -3.17
N LYS A 127 4.50 -14.67 -3.05
CA LYS A 127 5.91 -14.25 -3.13
C LYS A 127 6.22 -13.54 -4.45
N THR A 128 5.73 -14.07 -5.56
CA THR A 128 5.82 -13.48 -6.90
C THR A 128 5.18 -12.09 -6.96
N SER A 129 3.97 -11.94 -6.41
CA SER A 129 3.26 -10.66 -6.35
C SER A 129 3.98 -9.61 -5.51
N VAL A 130 4.50 -10.01 -4.34
CA VAL A 130 5.31 -9.13 -3.47
C VAL A 130 6.58 -8.67 -4.20
N TYR A 131 7.30 -9.60 -4.83
CA TYR A 131 8.51 -9.29 -5.59
C TYR A 131 8.22 -8.31 -6.73
N TYR A 132 7.14 -8.50 -7.46
CA TYR A 132 6.75 -7.58 -8.52
C TYR A 132 6.46 -6.17 -7.97
N LEU A 133 5.68 -6.09 -6.89
CA LEU A 133 5.31 -4.82 -6.27
C LEU A 133 6.56 -4.00 -5.88
N LEU A 134 7.59 -4.68 -5.37
CA LEU A 134 8.80 -4.03 -4.85
C LEU A 134 9.89 -3.77 -5.93
N SER A 135 10.06 -4.69 -6.89
CA SER A 135 11.24 -4.73 -7.78
C SER A 135 11.33 -3.62 -8.82
N ASN A 136 10.21 -3.04 -9.27
CA ASN A 136 10.18 -2.06 -10.37
C ASN A 136 10.49 -0.61 -9.96
N ASN A 137 11.04 -0.41 -8.75
CA ASN A 137 11.42 0.88 -8.20
C ASN A 137 10.26 1.90 -8.10
N HIS A 138 9.00 1.46 -8.28
CA HIS A 138 7.81 2.30 -8.10
C HIS A 138 7.60 2.63 -6.62
N VAL A 139 7.88 1.68 -5.73
CA VAL A 139 7.83 1.89 -4.28
C VAL A 139 8.86 2.94 -3.82
N ASN A 140 10.08 2.93 -4.35
CA ASN A 140 11.07 3.97 -4.03
C ASN A 140 10.65 5.35 -4.56
N ARG A 141 10.02 5.40 -5.75
CA ARG A 141 9.43 6.66 -6.26
C ARG A 141 8.27 7.14 -5.39
N LEU A 142 7.44 6.22 -4.90
CA LEU A 142 6.35 6.51 -3.95
C LEU A 142 6.88 7.10 -2.64
N ILE A 143 7.90 6.45 -2.05
CA ILE A 143 8.54 6.93 -0.81
C ILE A 143 9.10 8.34 -1.00
N THR A 144 9.73 8.63 -2.13
CA THR A 144 10.36 9.92 -2.42
C THR A 144 9.41 10.96 -3.04
N THR A 145 8.12 10.64 -3.15
CA THR A 145 7.14 11.57 -3.73
C THR A 145 6.97 12.79 -2.82
N PRO A 146 7.06 14.02 -3.34
CA PRO A 146 6.89 15.22 -2.52
C PRO A 146 5.44 15.33 -2.03
N LEU A 147 5.27 15.22 -0.73
CA LEU A 147 3.98 15.34 -0.04
C LEU A 147 4.02 16.50 0.94
N ASP A 148 2.86 17.12 1.15
CA ASP A 148 2.72 18.20 2.13
C ASP A 148 2.53 17.60 3.53
N PHE A 149 3.61 17.53 4.30
CA PHE A 149 3.58 17.03 5.68
C PHE A 149 3.19 18.10 6.71
N SER A 150 2.86 19.33 6.28
CA SER A 150 2.17 20.28 7.16
C SER A 150 0.72 19.84 7.42
N ASP A 151 0.14 19.05 6.50
CA ASP A 151 -1.11 18.35 6.69
C ASP A 151 -0.90 17.04 7.46
N GLU A 152 -1.34 17.02 8.72
CA GLU A 152 -1.15 15.88 9.62
C GLU A 152 -1.84 14.60 9.13
N GLU A 153 -2.92 14.72 8.37
CA GLU A 153 -3.62 13.57 7.81
C GLU A 153 -2.80 12.93 6.70
N VAL A 154 -2.25 13.73 5.79
CA VAL A 154 -1.35 13.24 4.73
C VAL A 154 -0.13 12.55 5.35
N LEU A 155 0.48 13.17 6.37
CA LEU A 155 1.60 12.59 7.11
C LEU A 155 1.23 11.26 7.78
N ALA A 156 0.05 11.17 8.41
CA ALA A 156 -0.41 9.95 9.08
C ALA A 156 -0.58 8.77 8.12
N TYR A 157 -1.17 9.00 6.94
CA TYR A 157 -1.28 7.96 5.91
C TYR A 157 0.09 7.58 5.35
N TYR A 158 0.96 8.57 5.09
CA TYR A 158 2.31 8.33 4.59
C TYR A 158 3.17 7.50 5.56
N ILE A 159 3.21 7.85 6.85
CA ILE A 159 4.04 7.13 7.83
C ILE A 159 3.51 5.70 8.06
N THR A 160 2.19 5.51 7.96
CA THR A 160 1.55 4.18 8.07
C THR A 160 1.89 3.29 6.88
N LEU A 161 1.91 3.86 5.67
CA LEU A 161 2.38 3.19 4.46
C LEU A 161 3.85 2.79 4.58
N MET A 162 4.72 3.71 5.01
CA MET A 162 6.13 3.40 5.23
C MET A 162 6.35 2.30 6.27
N LYS A 163 5.61 2.31 7.38
CA LYS A 163 5.64 1.23 8.36
C LYS A 163 5.26 -0.11 7.73
N SER A 164 4.22 -0.11 6.90
CA SER A 164 3.76 -1.32 6.20
C SER A 164 4.83 -1.85 5.23
N LEU A 165 5.56 -0.97 4.55
CA LEU A 165 6.70 -1.34 3.70
C LEU A 165 7.87 -1.89 4.52
N ALA A 166 8.19 -1.28 5.66
CA ALA A 166 9.26 -1.75 6.54
C ALA A 166 8.99 -3.16 7.10
N LEU A 167 7.71 -3.48 7.36
CA LEU A 167 7.29 -4.82 7.78
C LEU A 167 7.33 -5.87 6.66
N ARG A 168 7.63 -5.48 5.42
CA ARG A 168 7.88 -6.38 4.28
C ARG A 168 9.37 -6.65 4.04
N LEU A 169 10.25 -6.04 4.83
CA LEU A 169 11.68 -6.25 4.70
C LEU A 169 12.08 -7.63 5.22
N ASP A 170 12.86 -8.32 4.40
CA ASP A 170 13.60 -9.53 4.74
C ASP A 170 14.92 -9.55 3.94
N SER A 171 15.72 -10.60 4.11
CA SER A 171 17.01 -10.75 3.42
C SER A 171 16.90 -10.79 1.89
N GLU A 172 15.72 -11.09 1.34
CA GLU A 172 15.49 -11.11 -0.10
C GLU A 172 14.90 -9.81 -0.62
N THR A 173 14.09 -9.09 0.15
CA THR A 173 13.36 -7.89 -0.32
C THR A 173 14.09 -6.58 -0.03
N ILE A 174 15.00 -6.55 0.95
CA ILE A 174 15.71 -5.33 1.38
C ILE A 174 16.41 -4.61 0.22
N LYS A 175 17.03 -5.36 -0.69
CA LYS A 175 17.71 -4.84 -1.88
C LYS A 175 16.80 -4.08 -2.84
N PHE A 176 15.49 -4.33 -2.85
CA PHE A 176 14.55 -3.56 -3.68
C PHE A 176 14.36 -2.12 -3.19
N PHE A 177 14.67 -1.85 -1.92
CA PHE A 177 14.65 -0.50 -1.34
C PHE A 177 15.99 0.22 -1.47
N PHE A 178 17.00 -0.42 -2.07
CA PHE A 178 18.29 0.20 -2.32
C PHE A 178 18.35 0.75 -3.75
N VAL A 179 18.67 2.03 -3.90
CA VAL A 179 18.79 2.70 -5.20
C VAL A 179 20.26 3.00 -5.46
N GLN A 180 20.86 2.21 -6.34
CA GLN A 180 22.25 2.37 -6.79
C GLN A 180 22.28 3.12 -8.13
N ARG A 181 22.30 4.46 -8.08
CA ARG A 181 22.46 5.30 -9.28
C ARG A 181 23.76 6.11 -9.20
N ARG A 182 23.66 7.37 -8.78
CA ARG A 182 24.83 8.26 -8.59
C ARG A 182 25.34 8.20 -7.15
N GLU A 183 24.41 8.22 -6.21
CA GLU A 183 24.65 7.99 -4.78
C GLU A 183 23.82 6.79 -4.36
N ALA A 184 24.42 5.90 -3.58
CA ALA A 184 23.72 4.81 -2.94
C ALA A 184 22.76 5.39 -1.91
N THR A 185 21.46 5.20 -2.13
CA THR A 185 20.43 5.67 -1.19
C THR A 185 19.50 4.53 -0.82
N PHE A 186 18.99 4.58 0.41
CA PHE A 186 17.96 3.67 0.90
C PHE A 186 16.74 4.51 1.27
N PRO A 187 15.84 4.82 0.30
CA PRO A 187 14.80 5.83 0.48
C PRO A 187 13.90 5.58 1.68
N LEU A 188 13.54 4.32 1.98
CA LEU A 188 12.68 3.99 3.11
C LEU A 188 13.26 4.45 4.46
N TYR A 189 14.58 4.34 4.64
CA TYR A 189 15.29 4.75 5.86
C TYR A 189 15.59 6.25 5.83
N THR A 190 16.10 6.74 4.70
CA THR A 190 16.45 8.16 4.54
C THR A 190 15.22 9.07 4.70
N GLU A 191 14.07 8.72 4.14
CA GLU A 191 12.85 9.53 4.32
C GLU A 191 12.27 9.39 5.74
N ALA A 192 12.36 8.21 6.37
CA ALA A 192 11.89 8.01 7.75
C ALA A 192 12.67 8.83 8.76
N THR A 193 13.99 8.90 8.62
CA THR A 193 14.86 9.59 9.58
C THR A 193 14.64 11.10 9.59
N LYS A 194 14.16 11.70 8.48
CA LYS A 194 13.73 13.11 8.45
C LYS A 194 12.61 13.42 9.47
N LEU A 195 11.81 12.41 9.83
CA LEU A 195 10.70 12.53 10.78
C LEU A 195 11.07 12.11 12.22
N PHE A 196 12.34 11.81 12.49
CA PHE A 196 12.80 11.32 13.81
C PHE A 196 12.47 12.30 14.96
N GLY A 197 12.60 13.60 14.71
CA GLY A 197 12.31 14.68 15.66
C GLY A 197 10.88 15.22 15.63
N HIS A 198 9.94 14.54 14.96
CA HIS A 198 8.58 15.07 14.77
C HIS A 198 7.86 15.28 16.12
N ARG A 199 6.99 16.31 16.23
CA ARG A 199 6.28 16.66 17.47
C ARG A 199 5.35 15.56 17.99
N ASP A 200 4.74 14.82 17.08
CA ASP A 200 3.82 13.72 17.39
C ASP A 200 4.60 12.47 17.85
N GLN A 201 4.24 11.97 19.03
CA GLN A 201 4.83 10.76 19.62
C GLN A 201 4.60 9.50 18.79
N MET A 202 3.43 9.35 18.17
CA MET A 202 3.09 8.20 17.32
C MET A 202 3.95 8.16 16.06
N VAL A 203 4.23 9.33 15.47
CA VAL A 203 5.15 9.46 14.32
C VAL A 203 6.55 9.03 14.74
N ARG A 204 7.08 9.55 15.86
CA ARG A 204 8.41 9.15 16.37
C ARG A 204 8.49 7.66 16.70
N ALA A 205 7.45 7.10 17.32
CA ALA A 205 7.38 5.67 17.61
C ALA A 205 7.43 4.83 16.33
N THR A 206 6.70 5.25 15.30
CA THR A 206 6.68 4.58 14.00
C THR A 206 8.03 4.66 13.29
N VAL A 207 8.70 5.82 13.31
CA VAL A 207 10.06 5.97 12.77
C VAL A 207 11.02 5.00 13.45
N ARG A 208 10.96 4.87 14.79
CA ARG A 208 11.78 3.88 15.53
C ARG A 208 11.47 2.45 15.10
N THR A 209 10.20 2.10 14.90
CA THR A 209 9.84 0.78 14.37
C THR A 209 10.47 0.56 12.99
N ILE A 210 10.39 1.52 12.08
CA ILE A 210 10.99 1.42 10.74
C ILE A 210 12.50 1.24 10.85
N THR A 211 13.18 2.06 11.65
CA THR A 211 14.61 1.92 11.92
C THR A 211 14.94 0.51 12.41
N LEU A 212 14.25 0.02 13.44
CA LEU A 212 14.51 -1.32 13.98
C LEU A 212 14.27 -2.43 12.95
N GLN A 213 13.23 -2.33 12.11
CA GLN A 213 12.99 -3.30 11.05
C GLN A 213 14.14 -3.33 10.04
N VAL A 214 14.60 -2.17 9.58
CA VAL A 214 15.74 -2.07 8.64
C VAL A 214 17.00 -2.70 9.23
N TYR A 215 17.36 -2.38 10.47
CA TYR A 215 18.55 -2.94 11.11
C TYR A 215 18.41 -4.42 11.53
N SER A 216 17.18 -4.93 11.67
CA SER A 216 16.93 -6.32 12.04
C SER A 216 17.16 -7.31 10.89
N VAL A 217 17.21 -6.84 9.65
CA VAL A 217 17.46 -7.70 8.49
C VAL A 217 18.93 -8.11 8.48
N ASP A 218 19.16 -9.42 8.42
CA ASP A 218 20.49 -10.01 8.33
C ASP A 218 20.92 -10.10 6.86
N ASP A 219 21.52 -9.02 6.36
CA ASP A 219 22.10 -8.94 5.02
C ASP A 219 23.46 -8.23 5.12
N GLU A 220 24.54 -8.98 4.91
CA GLU A 220 25.92 -8.53 5.08
C GLU A 220 26.33 -7.41 4.09
N PRO A 221 25.98 -7.47 2.80
CA PRO A 221 26.20 -6.36 1.86
C PRO A 221 25.50 -5.06 2.25
N MET A 222 24.30 -5.12 2.85
CA MET A 222 23.55 -3.92 3.25
C MET A 222 23.99 -3.32 4.60
N ARG A 223 24.93 -3.96 5.31
CA ARG A 223 25.49 -3.47 6.60
C ARG A 223 26.73 -2.59 6.46
N GLN A 224 27.29 -2.46 5.25
CA GLN A 224 28.47 -1.66 4.95
C GLN A 224 28.11 -0.23 4.54
#